data_AF-A0A3S4KLD6-F1
#
_entry.id   AF-A0A3S4KLD6-F1
#
_cell.length_a   1.000
_cell.length_b   1.000
_cell.length_c   1.000
_cell.angle_alpha   90.00
_cell.angle_beta   90.00
_cell.angle_gamma   90.00
#
_symmetry.space_group_name_H-M   'P 1'
#
loop_
_entity.id
_entity.type
_entity.pdbx_description
1 polymer ?
#
loop_
_entity_poly.entity_id
_entity_poly.type
_entity_poly.pdbx_seq_one_letter_code
_entity_poly.pdbx_strand_id
1 'polypeptide(L)'
;MTLAQIPGREAQQLINAESGQPLAAIDVIFPIVHGTLGEDGSLQGMLRMANLPFVGSDVLGSAACMDKDVTKRLLRDAGLAVAPFITLTRANRAQFSFADVEAKLGLPLFR
;
A
#
# COMPACT_ATOMS: atom_id res chain seq x y z
N MET A 1 17.76 -4.16 -16.31
CA MET A 1 18.12 -2.75 -16.10
C MET A 1 17.93 -2.43 -14.64
N THR A 2 19.02 -2.19 -13.92
CA THR A 2 18.97 -1.84 -12.49
C THR A 2 18.89 -0.32 -12.36
N LEU A 3 18.00 0.17 -11.51
CA LEU A 3 17.74 1.59 -11.31
C LEU A 3 18.21 2.04 -9.93
N ALA A 4 18.80 3.23 -9.87
CA ALA A 4 19.16 3.89 -8.61
C ALA A 4 18.59 5.30 -8.57
N GLN A 5 18.13 5.70 -7.38
CA GLN A 5 17.74 7.08 -7.10
C GLN A 5 18.93 7.85 -6.51
N ILE A 6 19.16 9.07 -6.98
CA ILE A 6 20.10 10.03 -6.41
C ILE A 6 19.31 11.04 -5.57
N PRO A 7 19.32 10.93 -4.23
CA PRO A 7 18.65 11.89 -3.37
C PRO A 7 19.28 13.29 -3.48
N GLY A 8 18.47 14.34 -3.33
CA GLY A 8 18.94 15.72 -3.23
C GLY A 8 19.17 16.44 -4.58
N ARG A 9 18.95 15.78 -5.71
CA ARG A 9 18.84 16.47 -7.01
C ARG A 9 17.41 16.89 -7.30
N GLU A 10 17.22 18.06 -7.91
CA GLU A 10 15.88 18.51 -8.31
C GLU A 10 15.38 17.82 -9.59
N ALA A 11 16.29 17.44 -10.49
CA ALA A 11 15.99 16.80 -11.77
C ALA A 11 16.92 15.59 -12.02
N GLN A 12 16.48 14.67 -12.90
CA GLN A 12 17.24 13.47 -13.29
C GLN A 12 17.67 12.63 -12.08
N GLN A 13 16.76 12.45 -11.11
CA GLN A 13 17.03 11.70 -9.89
C GLN A 13 17.18 10.20 -10.14
N LEU A 14 16.72 9.68 -11.28
CA LEU A 14 16.84 8.26 -11.63
C LEU A 14 17.98 8.05 -12.63
N ILE A 15 18.89 7.15 -12.28
CA ILE A 15 20.02 6.73 -13.13
C ILE A 15 19.96 5.23 -13.39
N ASN A 16 20.51 4.82 -14.52
CA ASN A 16 20.88 3.42 -14.71
C ASN A 16 22.07 3.10 -13.77
N ALA A 17 21.87 2.14 -12.87
CA ALA A 17 22.84 1.83 -11.82
C ALA A 17 24.16 1.22 -12.36
N GLU A 18 24.14 0.65 -13.57
CA GLU A 18 25.32 0.04 -14.20
C GLU A 18 26.18 1.06 -14.94
N SER A 19 25.56 2.06 -15.57
CA SER A 19 26.26 3.09 -16.37
C SER A 19 26.42 4.44 -15.67
N GLY A 20 25.69 4.68 -14.58
CA GLY A 20 25.64 5.96 -13.88
C GLY A 20 24.93 7.08 -14.67
N GLN A 21 24.39 6.77 -15.84
CA GLN A 21 23.78 7.76 -16.72
C GLN A 21 22.34 8.05 -16.30
N PRO A 22 21.90 9.32 -16.39
CA PRO A 22 20.50 9.66 -16.25
C PRO A 22 19.62 8.83 -17.18
N LEU A 23 18.44 8.48 -16.70
CA LEU A 23 17.39 8.04 -17.60
C LEU A 23 17.02 9.16 -18.58
N ALA A 24 16.50 8.77 -19.74
CA ALA A 24 15.75 9.69 -20.58
C ALA A 24 14.64 10.37 -19.76
N ALA A 25 14.23 11.57 -20.17
CA ALA A 25 13.17 12.29 -19.48
C ALA A 25 11.91 11.42 -19.40
N ILE A 26 11.41 11.21 -18.18
CA ILE A 26 10.17 10.49 -17.91
C ILE A 26 9.14 11.51 -17.48
N ASP A 27 8.09 11.67 -18.30
CA ASP A 27 7.00 12.60 -18.00
C ASP A 27 5.98 11.97 -17.04
N VAL A 28 5.79 10.65 -17.11
CA VAL A 28 4.85 9.91 -16.25
C VAL A 28 5.27 8.45 -16.07
N ILE A 29 5.07 7.91 -14.87
CA ILE A 29 5.24 6.50 -14.55
C ILE A 29 3.86 5.81 -14.50
N PHE A 30 3.74 4.65 -15.14
CA PHE A 30 2.57 3.77 -15.00
C PHE A 30 2.97 2.54 -14.16
N PRO A 31 2.80 2.57 -12.83
CA PRO A 31 3.20 1.46 -11.98
C PRO A 31 2.19 0.31 -12.06
N ILE A 32 2.62 -0.83 -12.60
CA ILE A 32 1.85 -2.09 -12.65
C ILE A 32 2.55 -3.20 -11.83
N VAL A 33 3.25 -2.80 -10.78
CA VAL A 33 3.99 -3.71 -9.89
C VAL A 33 3.02 -4.24 -8.84
N HIS A 34 2.81 -5.55 -8.86
CA HIS A 34 1.89 -6.20 -7.93
C HIS A 34 2.52 -6.53 -6.58
N GLY A 35 1.66 -6.58 -5.55
CA GLY A 35 2.02 -7.04 -4.21
C GLY A 35 2.61 -5.96 -3.30
N THR A 36 3.21 -6.41 -2.19
CA THR A 36 3.84 -5.53 -1.19
C THR A 36 4.88 -4.63 -1.84
N LEU A 37 5.00 -3.40 -1.35
CA LEU A 37 5.77 -2.28 -1.89
C LEU A 37 5.22 -1.64 -3.17
N GLY A 38 4.57 -2.41 -4.05
CA GLY A 38 3.99 -1.89 -5.30
C GLY A 38 2.63 -1.23 -5.11
N GLU A 39 1.79 -1.82 -4.27
CA GLU A 39 0.38 -1.44 -4.10
C GLU A 39 0.08 -0.81 -2.72
N ASP A 40 1.03 -0.84 -1.79
CA ASP A 40 0.82 -0.44 -0.38
C ASP A 40 1.21 1.01 -0.06
N GLY A 41 1.52 1.82 -1.07
CA GLY A 41 1.96 3.20 -0.91
C GLY A 41 3.48 3.39 -0.90
N SER A 42 4.29 2.34 -0.76
CA SER A 42 5.75 2.48 -0.69
C SER A 42 6.36 2.99 -1.99
N LEU A 43 6.01 2.38 -3.12
CA LEU A 43 6.45 2.81 -4.44
C LEU A 43 5.94 4.22 -4.75
N GLN A 44 4.69 4.52 -4.42
CA GLN A 44 4.10 5.85 -4.60
C GLN A 44 4.87 6.90 -3.79
N GLY A 45 5.32 6.55 -2.57
CA GLY A 45 6.14 7.42 -1.73
C GLY A 45 7.50 7.70 -2.36
N MET A 46 8.17 6.67 -2.88
CA MET A 46 9.44 6.83 -3.60
C MET A 46 9.29 7.73 -4.83
N LEU A 47 8.26 7.50 -5.65
CA LEU A 47 7.97 8.29 -6.85
C LEU A 47 7.69 9.76 -6.50
N ARG A 48 6.94 9.99 -5.42
CA ARG A 48 6.70 11.34 -4.88
C ARG A 48 7.99 12.02 -4.44
N MET A 49 8.88 11.33 -3.72
CA MET A 49 10.19 11.89 -3.33
C MET A 49 11.08 12.19 -4.54
N ALA A 50 10.91 11.45 -5.64
CA ALA A 50 11.61 11.66 -6.90
C ALA A 50 11.00 12.77 -7.78
N ASN A 51 9.93 13.44 -7.33
CA ASN A 51 9.14 14.40 -8.13
C ASN A 51 8.66 13.81 -9.48
N LEU A 52 8.34 12.52 -9.50
CA LEU A 52 7.85 11.84 -10.71
C LEU A 52 6.33 11.73 -10.69
N PRO A 53 5.63 12.29 -11.68
CA PRO A 53 4.20 12.04 -11.86
C PRO A 53 3.97 10.54 -12.08
N PHE A 54 2.92 10.00 -11.45
CA PHE A 54 2.55 8.59 -11.61
C PHE A 54 1.05 8.39 -11.67
N VAL A 55 0.64 7.31 -12.35
CA VAL A 55 -0.76 6.90 -12.50
C VAL A 55 -1.22 6.11 -11.26
N GLY A 56 -2.48 6.32 -10.87
CA GLY A 56 -3.16 5.53 -9.83
C GLY A 56 -3.36 6.29 -8.52
N SER A 57 -3.67 5.54 -7.46
CA SER A 57 -3.84 6.08 -6.11
C SER A 57 -2.53 6.63 -5.57
N ASP A 58 -2.63 7.72 -4.82
CA ASP A 58 -1.51 8.29 -4.07
C ASP A 58 -1.15 7.44 -2.83
N VAL A 59 -0.03 7.75 -2.15
CA VAL A 59 0.50 7.07 -0.97
C VAL A 59 -0.59 6.70 0.05
N LEU A 60 -1.39 7.68 0.49
CA LEU A 60 -2.43 7.44 1.50
C LEU A 60 -3.54 6.53 0.97
N GLY A 61 -3.98 6.74 -0.28
CA GLY A 61 -5.02 5.92 -0.89
C GLY A 61 -4.56 4.47 -1.07
N SER A 62 -3.34 4.27 -1.55
CA SER A 62 -2.74 2.95 -1.73
C SER A 62 -2.56 2.23 -0.38
N ALA A 63 -1.97 2.89 0.62
CA ALA A 63 -1.77 2.30 1.94
C ALA A 63 -3.10 1.95 2.63
N ALA A 64 -4.08 2.86 2.60
CA ALA A 64 -5.38 2.66 3.25
C ALA A 64 -6.17 1.52 2.60
N CYS A 65 -6.13 1.40 1.26
CA CYS A 65 -6.83 0.36 0.51
C CYS A 65 -6.15 -1.02 0.61
N MET A 66 -4.83 -1.07 0.84
CA MET A 66 -4.10 -2.33 0.99
C MET A 66 -4.32 -2.96 2.37
N ASP A 67 -4.47 -2.14 3.42
CA ASP A 67 -4.83 -2.61 4.75
C ASP A 67 -6.35 -2.82 4.88
N LYS A 68 -6.77 -4.09 4.93
CA LYS A 68 -8.19 -4.46 5.02
C LYS A 68 -8.86 -4.03 6.33
N ASP A 69 -8.14 -3.89 7.44
CA ASP A 69 -8.69 -3.34 8.69
C ASP A 69 -9.04 -1.87 8.49
N VAL A 70 -8.06 -1.09 8.03
CA VAL A 70 -8.21 0.34 7.79
C VAL A 70 -9.31 0.60 6.75
N THR A 71 -9.28 -0.09 5.61
CA THR A 71 -10.30 0.01 4.56
C THR A 71 -11.70 -0.22 5.14
N LYS A 72 -11.93 -1.33 5.84
CA LYS A 72 -13.26 -1.67 6.36
C LYS A 72 -13.74 -0.65 7.39
N ARG A 73 -12.84 -0.13 8.23
CA ARG A 73 -13.19 0.90 9.22
C ARG A 73 -13.59 2.21 8.57
N LEU A 74 -12.85 2.66 7.56
CA LEU A 74 -13.16 3.89 6.82
C LEU A 74 -14.47 3.77 6.04
N LEU A 75 -14.71 2.64 5.37
CA LEU A 75 -15.97 2.38 4.68
C LEU A 75 -17.16 2.36 5.65
N ARG A 76 -17.01 1.68 6.80
CA ARG A 76 -18.04 1.65 7.84
C ARG A 76 -18.34 3.05 8.40
N ASP A 77 -17.31 3.84 8.66
CA ASP A 77 -17.45 5.21 9.16
C ASP A 77 -18.17 6.12 8.15
N ALA A 78 -17.90 5.92 6.86
CA ALA A 78 -18.62 6.57 5.77
C ALA A 78 -20.07 6.04 5.54
N GLY A 79 -20.55 5.12 6.38
CA GLY A 79 -21.89 4.55 6.27
C GLY A 79 -22.06 3.48 5.18
N LEU A 80 -20.95 2.98 4.61
CA LEU A 80 -20.98 1.92 3.61
C LEU A 80 -20.99 0.54 4.29
N ALA A 81 -21.79 -0.37 3.74
CA ALA A 81 -21.88 -1.72 4.26
C ALA A 81 -20.56 -2.49 4.06
N VAL A 82 -20.07 -3.10 5.13
CA VAL A 82 -18.91 -4.00 5.13
C VAL A 82 -19.25 -5.26 5.93
N ALA A 83 -18.60 -6.38 5.61
CA ALA A 83 -18.78 -7.61 6.38
C ALA A 83 -18.35 -7.41 7.84
N PRO A 84 -19.15 -7.85 8.84
CA PRO A 84 -18.74 -7.85 10.24
C PRO A 84 -17.39 -8.53 10.42
N PHE A 85 -16.51 -7.97 11.25
CA PHE A 85 -15.14 -8.46 11.37
C PHE A 85 -14.53 -8.17 12.75
N ILE A 86 -13.50 -8.92 13.09
CA ILE A 86 -12.57 -8.68 14.20
C ILE A 86 -11.16 -8.69 13.60
N THR A 87 -10.33 -7.71 13.99
CA THR A 87 -8.92 -7.64 13.56
C THR A 87 -8.01 -8.21 14.65
N LEU A 88 -7.29 -9.28 14.32
CA LEU A 88 -6.35 -9.93 15.22
C LEU A 88 -4.93 -9.46 14.96
N THR A 89 -4.25 -9.02 16.03
CA THR A 89 -2.82 -8.69 16.06
C THR A 89 -2.08 -9.72 16.90
N ARG A 90 -0.74 -9.73 16.82
CA ARG A 90 0.07 -10.58 17.70
C ARG A 90 -0.18 -10.30 19.18
N ALA A 91 -0.52 -9.07 19.55
CA ALA A 91 -0.74 -8.66 20.92
C ALA A 91 -2.12 -9.07 21.47
N ASN A 92 -3.16 -9.09 20.63
CA ASN A 92 -4.53 -9.35 21.09
C ASN A 92 -5.05 -10.76 20.77
N ARG A 93 -4.39 -11.52 19.86
CA ARG A 93 -4.92 -12.80 19.37
C ARG A 93 -5.18 -13.85 20.45
N ALA A 94 -4.45 -13.80 21.56
CA ALA A 94 -4.64 -14.72 22.68
C ALA A 94 -5.90 -14.41 23.54
N GLN A 95 -6.50 -13.24 23.34
CA GLN A 95 -7.69 -12.78 24.07
C GLN A 95 -9.00 -13.29 23.45
N PHE A 96 -8.93 -13.88 22.25
CA PHE A 96 -10.10 -14.35 21.52
C PHE A 96 -10.08 -15.87 21.44
N SER A 97 -11.08 -16.54 22.02
CA SER A 97 -11.33 -17.95 21.72
C SER A 97 -12.13 -18.09 20.43
N PHE A 98 -12.08 -19.27 19.81
CA PHE A 98 -12.92 -19.55 18.65
C PHE A 98 -14.41 -19.38 18.97
N ALA A 99 -14.85 -19.87 20.13
CA ALA A 99 -16.25 -19.76 20.58
C ALA A 99 -16.70 -18.30 20.71
N ASP A 100 -15.84 -17.41 21.21
CA ASP A 100 -16.15 -15.98 21.31
C ASP A 100 -16.30 -15.31 19.95
N VAL A 101 -15.49 -15.74 18.97
CA VAL A 101 -15.54 -15.20 17.60
C VAL A 101 -16.75 -15.74 16.86
N GLU A 102 -17.05 -17.03 16.97
CA GLU A 102 -18.24 -17.66 16.40
C GLU A 102 -19.52 -17.03 16.95
N ALA A 103 -19.62 -16.81 18.26
CA ALA A 103 -20.78 -16.16 18.87
C ALA A 103 -21.02 -14.73 18.35
N LYS A 104 -19.95 -14.03 17.92
CA LYS A 104 -20.02 -12.65 17.42
C LYS A 104 -20.24 -12.55 15.91
N LEU A 105 -19.64 -13.45 15.12
CA LEU A 105 -19.57 -13.35 13.66
C LEU A 105 -20.31 -14.47 12.92
N GLY A 106 -20.67 -15.55 13.62
CA GLY A 106 -21.26 -16.75 13.01
C GLY A 106 -20.27 -17.59 12.21
N LEU A 107 -20.81 -18.54 11.43
CA LEU A 107 -20.07 -19.40 10.51
C LEU A 107 -20.66 -19.30 9.08
N PRO A 108 -19.85 -19.48 8.03
CA PRO A 108 -18.39 -19.72 8.05
C PRO A 108 -17.56 -18.44 8.30
N LEU A 109 -16.33 -18.61 8.81
CA LEU A 109 -15.36 -17.53 8.98
C LEU A 109 -14.35 -17.50 7.83
N PHE A 110 -13.90 -16.29 7.47
CA PHE A 110 -12.86 -16.07 6.46
C PHE A 110 -11.70 -15.28 7.08
N ARG A 111 -10.47 -15.68 6.72
CA ARG A 111 -9.23 -15.02 7.13
C ARG A 111 -8.77 -13.97 6.11
#